data_AF-A0A0T1Q4E5-F1
#
_entry.id   AF-A0A0T1Q4E5-F1
#
_cell.length_a   1.000
_cell.length_b   1.000
_cell.length_c   1.000
_cell.angle_alpha   90.00
_cell.angle_beta   90.00
_cell.angle_gamma   90.00
#
_symmetry.space_group_name_H-M   'P 1'
#
loop_
_entity.id
_entity.type
_entity.pdbx_description
1 polymer ?
#
loop_
_entity_poly.entity_id
_entity_poly.type
_entity_poly.pdbx_seq_one_letter_code
_entity_poly.pdbx_strand_id
1 'polypeptide(L)'
;MPRSRILLWGGVAAAAAGAVLCVLGWYGISGERFAERQLPYLASCTVPGAALIVAGAVLVAAALLVPVRPPEASPPEQEETPPPSSDGPPLRVPGGTLAHRPDCPLVAGKPEATEAGDAPLEPCPVCEPWPP
;
A
#
# COMPACT_ATOMS: atom_id res chain seq x y z
N MET A 1 -11.63 -5.04 0.17
CA MET A 1 -11.38 -5.70 1.47
C MET A 1 -12.28 -6.93 1.70
N PRO A 2 -12.08 -8.04 0.96
CA PRO A 2 -12.83 -9.29 1.19
C PRO A 2 -12.41 -10.02 2.47
N ARG A 3 -11.13 -9.98 2.84
CA ARG A 3 -10.59 -10.68 4.04
C ARG A 3 -11.17 -10.15 5.35
N SER A 4 -11.29 -8.83 5.53
CA SER A 4 -11.93 -8.24 6.73
C SER A 4 -13.39 -8.67 6.86
N ARG A 5 -14.14 -8.72 5.75
CA ARG A 5 -15.54 -9.22 5.75
C ARG A 5 -15.61 -10.71 6.14
N ILE A 6 -14.71 -11.54 5.63
CA ILE A 6 -14.65 -12.97 5.99
C ILE A 6 -14.36 -13.14 7.50
N LEU A 7 -13.40 -12.40 8.04
CA LEU A 7 -13.07 -12.44 9.47
C LEU A 7 -14.23 -11.95 10.34
N LEU A 8 -14.90 -10.87 9.94
CA LEU A 8 -16.04 -10.34 10.67
C LEU A 8 -17.21 -11.33 10.70
N TRP A 9 -17.65 -11.82 9.55
CA TRP A 9 -18.77 -12.76 9.47
C TRP A 9 -18.43 -14.11 10.11
N GLY A 10 -17.20 -14.61 9.91
CA GLY A 10 -16.73 -15.81 10.57
C GLY A 10 -16.68 -15.67 12.09
N GLY A 11 -16.21 -14.53 12.59
CA GLY A 11 -16.17 -14.23 14.02
C GLY A 11 -17.56 -14.12 14.65
N VAL A 12 -18.49 -13.41 13.98
CA VAL A 12 -19.89 -13.30 14.42
C VAL A 12 -20.57 -14.67 14.44
N ALA A 13 -20.40 -15.48 13.38
CA ALA A 13 -20.98 -16.82 13.31
C ALA A 13 -20.42 -17.74 14.41
N ALA A 14 -19.10 -17.72 14.64
CA ALA A 14 -18.47 -18.49 15.72
C ALA A 14 -19.00 -18.08 17.10
N ALA A 15 -19.09 -16.77 17.38
CA ALA A 15 -19.59 -16.28 18.66
C ALA A 15 -21.07 -16.66 18.88
N ALA A 16 -21.90 -16.53 17.84
CA ALA A 16 -23.31 -16.93 17.91
C ALA A 16 -23.47 -18.44 18.15
N ALA A 17 -22.72 -19.27 17.42
CA ALA A 17 -22.71 -20.72 17.63
C ALA A 17 -22.26 -21.08 19.06
N GLY A 18 -21.22 -20.41 19.57
CA GLY A 18 -20.76 -20.58 20.94
C GLY A 18 -21.81 -20.20 21.98
N ALA A 19 -22.53 -19.10 21.78
CA ALA A 19 -23.63 -18.67 22.65
C ALA A 19 -24.77 -19.71 22.68
N VAL A 20 -25.14 -20.26 21.51
CA VAL A 20 -26.13 -21.35 21.43
C VAL A 20 -25.67 -22.58 22.20
N LEU A 21 -24.40 -22.99 22.06
CA LEU A 21 -23.86 -24.12 22.83
C LEU A 21 -23.88 -23.86 24.34
N CYS A 22 -23.54 -22.64 24.79
CA CYS A 22 -23.63 -22.30 26.20
C CYS A 22 -25.07 -22.37 26.73
N VAL A 23 -26.06 -21.92 25.96
CA VAL A 23 -27.49 -22.03 26.32
C VAL A 23 -27.93 -23.49 26.40
N LEU A 24 -27.53 -24.31 25.43
CA LEU A 24 -27.83 -25.76 25.44
C LEU A 24 -27.16 -26.48 26.62
N GLY A 25 -25.91 -26.15 26.91
CA GLY A 25 -25.19 -26.67 28.07
C GLY A 25 -25.86 -26.28 29.39
N TRP A 26 -26.25 -25.01 29.54
CA TRP A 26 -27.00 -24.53 30.70
C TRP A 26 -28.32 -25.27 30.87
N TYR A 27 -29.08 -25.45 29.79
CA TYR A 27 -30.35 -26.18 29.80
C TYR A 27 -30.16 -27.64 30.22
N GLY A 28 -29.14 -28.33 29.70
CA GLY A 28 -28.82 -29.71 30.07
C GLY A 28 -28.43 -29.86 31.55
N ILE A 29 -27.57 -28.98 32.06
CA ILE A 29 -27.15 -28.97 33.47
C ILE A 29 -28.35 -28.71 34.39
N SER A 30 -29.25 -27.79 34.01
CA SER A 30 -30.44 -27.43 34.80
C SER A 30 -31.43 -28.59 34.95
N GLY A 31 -31.46 -29.51 33.98
CA GLY A 31 -32.31 -30.70 34.02
C GLY A 31 -31.75 -31.85 34.86
N GLU A 32 -30.49 -31.76 35.31
CA GLU A 32 -29.78 -32.88 35.92
C GLU A 32 -29.52 -32.65 37.42
N ARG A 33 -29.89 -33.64 38.24
CA ARG A 33 -29.83 -33.53 39.71
C ARG A 33 -28.52 -34.00 40.30
N PHE A 34 -27.78 -34.83 39.58
CA PHE A 34 -26.51 -35.38 40.03
C PHE A 34 -25.33 -34.65 39.37
N ALA A 35 -24.45 -34.06 40.18
CA ALA A 35 -23.29 -33.31 39.68
C ALA A 35 -22.39 -34.13 38.76
N GLU A 36 -22.24 -35.44 39.03
CA GLU A 36 -21.48 -36.36 38.18
C GLU A 36 -22.02 -36.46 36.73
N ARG A 37 -23.35 -36.31 36.56
CA ARG A 37 -24.03 -36.31 35.26
C ARG A 37 -24.02 -34.94 34.60
N GLN A 38 -23.57 -33.89 35.29
CA GLN A 38 -23.40 -32.55 34.72
C GLN A 38 -22.08 -32.41 33.93
N LEU A 39 -21.05 -33.20 34.28
CA LEU A 39 -19.73 -33.16 33.66
C LEU A 39 -19.78 -33.32 32.12
N PRO A 40 -20.57 -34.25 31.54
CA PRO A 40 -20.69 -34.37 30.09
C PRO A 40 -21.21 -33.12 29.39
N TYR A 41 -22.18 -32.40 29.98
CA TYR A 41 -22.72 -31.16 29.39
C TYR A 41 -21.70 -30.01 29.42
N LEU A 42 -20.92 -29.90 30.51
CA LEU A 42 -19.84 -28.93 30.60
C LEU A 42 -18.77 -29.18 29.53
N ALA A 43 -18.34 -30.45 29.40
CA ALA A 43 -17.30 -30.84 28.46
C ALA A 43 -17.74 -30.70 26.99
N SER A 44 -18.99 -31.04 26.67
CA SER A 44 -19.49 -31.07 25.28
C SER A 44 -20.10 -29.75 24.79
N CYS A 45 -20.64 -28.92 25.69
CA CYS A 45 -21.38 -27.72 25.31
C CYS A 45 -20.75 -26.46 25.88
N THR A 46 -20.62 -26.33 27.20
CA THR A 46 -20.27 -25.05 27.83
C THR A 46 -18.81 -24.64 27.58
N VAL A 47 -17.86 -25.57 27.76
CA VAL A 47 -16.42 -25.30 27.51
C VAL A 47 -16.16 -24.97 26.03
N PRO A 48 -16.57 -25.81 25.05
CA PRO A 48 -16.37 -25.46 23.64
C PRO A 48 -17.18 -24.23 23.22
N GLY A 49 -18.37 -24.01 23.77
CA GLY A 49 -19.16 -22.80 23.53
C GLY A 49 -18.44 -21.53 23.98
N ALA A 50 -17.87 -21.52 25.19
CA ALA A 50 -17.07 -20.42 25.70
C ALA A 50 -15.82 -20.18 24.83
N ALA A 51 -15.13 -21.26 24.41
CA ALA A 51 -13.98 -21.16 23.52
C ALA A 51 -14.36 -20.52 22.16
N LEU A 52 -15.50 -20.89 21.58
CA LEU A 52 -16.00 -20.29 20.35
C LEU A 52 -16.38 -18.82 20.50
N ILE A 53 -16.96 -18.42 21.64
CA ILE A 53 -17.25 -17.01 21.93
C ILE A 53 -15.95 -16.20 21.97
N VAL A 54 -14.93 -16.68 22.68
CA VAL A 54 -13.63 -16.00 22.77
C VAL A 54 -12.96 -15.92 21.40
N ALA A 55 -12.90 -17.03 20.65
CA ALA A 55 -12.32 -17.06 19.31
C ALA A 55 -13.08 -16.12 18.36
N GLY A 56 -14.41 -16.11 18.40
CA GLY A 56 -15.26 -15.23 17.62
C GLY A 56 -15.00 -13.75 17.94
N ALA A 57 -14.92 -13.39 19.22
CA ALA A 57 -14.60 -12.04 19.67
C ALA A 57 -13.22 -11.59 19.18
N VAL A 58 -12.21 -12.46 19.24
CA VAL A 58 -10.86 -12.18 18.70
C VAL A 58 -10.89 -11.94 17.19
N LEU A 59 -11.66 -12.73 16.43
CA LEU A 59 -11.80 -12.54 14.98
C LEU A 59 -12.51 -11.25 14.62
N VAL A 60 -13.58 -10.90 15.35
CA VAL A 60 -14.29 -9.62 15.18
C VAL A 60 -13.36 -8.45 15.52
N ALA A 61 -12.64 -8.52 16.64
CA ALA A 61 -11.66 -7.52 17.02
C ALA A 61 -10.56 -7.39 15.95
N ALA A 62 -10.05 -8.50 15.43
CA ALA A 62 -9.07 -8.48 14.35
C ALA A 62 -9.61 -7.83 13.07
N ALA A 63 -10.88 -8.07 12.73
CA ALA A 63 -11.52 -7.49 11.56
C ALA A 63 -11.73 -5.97 11.67
N LEU A 64 -11.89 -5.45 12.90
CA LEU A 64 -12.18 -4.05 13.20
C LEU A 64 -10.94 -3.22 13.56
N LEU A 65 -9.97 -3.83 14.27
CA LEU A 65 -8.87 -3.13 14.92
C LEU A 65 -7.52 -3.34 14.25
N VAL A 66 -7.35 -4.32 13.35
CA VAL A 66 -6.06 -4.53 12.67
C VAL A 66 -5.98 -3.54 11.50
N PRO A 67 -5.17 -2.47 11.60
CA PRO A 67 -4.92 -1.62 10.46
C PRO A 67 -4.23 -2.46 9.40
N VAL A 68 -4.77 -2.44 8.17
CA VAL A 68 -4.02 -2.92 7.01
C VAL A 68 -2.88 -1.93 6.83
N ARG A 69 -1.68 -2.26 7.33
CA ARG A 69 -0.48 -1.52 6.95
C ARG A 69 -0.39 -1.65 5.43
N PRO A 70 -0.44 -0.55 4.67
CA PRO A 70 -0.13 -0.60 3.25
C PRO A 70 1.23 -1.29 3.13
N PRO A 71 1.47 -2.10 2.08
CA PRO A 71 2.84 -2.52 1.79
C PRO A 71 3.68 -1.25 1.87
N GLU A 72 4.74 -1.27 2.69
CA GLU A 72 5.68 -0.15 2.72
C GLU A 72 6.03 0.11 1.27
N ALA A 73 5.66 1.29 0.79
CA ALA A 73 6.14 1.73 -0.49
C ALA A 73 7.65 1.59 -0.36
N SER A 74 8.26 0.75 -1.20
CA SER A 74 9.70 0.78 -1.39
C SER A 74 10.08 2.26 -1.43
N PRO A 75 11.13 2.69 -0.70
CA PRO A 75 11.64 4.05 -0.86
C PRO A 75 11.64 4.30 -2.36
N PRO A 76 11.07 5.42 -2.86
CA PRO A 76 11.15 5.71 -4.27
C PRO A 76 12.60 5.47 -4.63
N GLU A 77 12.84 4.51 -5.53
CA GLU A 77 14.15 4.34 -6.12
C GLU A 77 14.52 5.75 -6.51
N GLN A 78 15.57 6.29 -5.89
CA GLN A 78 16.00 7.64 -6.17
C GLN A 78 16.26 7.60 -7.66
N GLU A 79 15.30 8.14 -8.40
CA GLU A 79 15.43 8.42 -9.81
C GLU A 79 16.48 9.50 -9.79
N GLU A 80 17.73 9.02 -9.83
CA GLU A 80 18.94 9.78 -9.83
C GLU A 80 18.72 10.75 -10.97
N THR A 81 18.40 12.00 -10.62
CA THR A 81 18.18 13.04 -11.60
C THR A 81 19.46 13.02 -12.41
N PRO A 82 19.42 12.67 -13.71
CA PRO A 82 20.62 12.56 -14.48
C PRO A 82 21.39 13.87 -14.30
N PRO A 83 22.72 13.84 -14.13
CA PRO A 83 23.50 15.08 -14.11
C PRO A 83 23.04 15.93 -15.29
N PRO A 84 22.86 17.25 -15.10
CA PRO A 84 22.19 18.09 -16.08
C PRO A 84 22.84 17.86 -17.44
N SER A 85 22.06 17.27 -18.35
CA SER A 85 22.45 16.82 -19.68
C SER A 85 23.34 17.82 -20.43
N SER A 86 24.66 17.59 -20.44
CA SER A 86 25.74 18.35 -21.11
C SER A 86 26.28 19.62 -20.39
N ASP A 87 27.55 19.54 -19.96
CA ASP A 87 28.42 20.67 -19.53
C ASP A 87 29.19 21.32 -20.71
N GLY A 88 28.87 20.95 -21.95
CA GLY A 88 29.53 21.48 -23.15
C GLY A 88 29.10 22.91 -23.49
N PRO A 89 29.91 23.66 -24.24
CA PRO A 89 29.56 25.03 -24.65
C PRO A 89 28.25 25.04 -25.47
N PRO A 90 27.42 26.09 -25.34
CA PRO A 90 26.17 26.20 -26.08
C PRO A 90 26.42 26.22 -27.59
N LEU A 91 25.51 25.61 -28.35
CA LEU A 91 25.56 25.50 -29.81
C LEU A 91 24.54 26.44 -30.47
N ARG A 92 24.78 26.77 -31.73
CA ARG A 92 23.89 27.53 -32.62
C ARG A 92 23.77 26.82 -33.96
N VAL A 93 22.64 27.01 -34.63
CA VAL A 93 22.49 26.66 -36.04
C VAL A 93 22.88 27.87 -36.90
N PRO A 94 23.61 27.70 -38.02
CA PRO A 94 23.90 28.79 -38.95
C PRO A 94 22.61 29.49 -39.41
N GLY A 95 22.58 30.81 -39.32
CA GLY A 95 21.40 31.63 -39.63
C GLY A 95 20.33 31.68 -38.52
N GLY A 96 20.47 30.92 -37.43
CA GLY A 96 19.59 30.98 -36.26
C GLY A 96 19.99 32.09 -35.28
N THR A 97 19.02 32.55 -34.49
CA THR A 97 19.19 33.57 -33.44
C THR A 97 19.21 32.99 -32.03
N LEU A 98 19.06 31.66 -31.90
CA LEU A 98 18.95 30.97 -30.62
C LEU A 98 20.24 30.22 -30.27
N ALA A 99 20.62 30.24 -29.01
CA ALA A 99 21.61 29.30 -28.48
C ALA A 99 20.88 28.09 -27.87
N HIS A 100 21.51 26.93 -27.99
CA HIS A 100 20.98 25.63 -27.62
C HIS A 100 21.97 24.88 -26.74
N ARG A 101 21.47 24.03 -25.85
CA ARG A 101 22.28 23.05 -25.15
C ARG A 101 22.75 21.96 -26.14
N PRO A 102 23.94 21.34 -26.00
CA PRO A 102 24.45 20.37 -26.97
C PRO A 102 23.52 19.17 -27.26
N ASP A 103 22.68 18.81 -26.28
CA ASP A 103 21.70 17.74 -26.35
C ASP A 103 20.29 18.19 -26.80
N CYS A 104 20.10 19.48 -27.09
CA CYS A 104 18.80 20.00 -27.49
C CYS A 104 18.33 19.32 -28.80
N PRO A 105 17.10 18.79 -28.87
CA PRO A 105 16.60 18.07 -30.05
C PRO A 105 16.57 18.93 -31.33
N LEU A 106 16.69 20.26 -31.20
CA LEU A 106 16.74 21.18 -32.33
C LEU A 106 18.14 21.29 -32.98
N VAL A 107 19.20 20.89 -32.27
CA VAL A 107 20.59 20.79 -32.77
C VAL A 107 21.09 19.36 -32.83
N ALA A 108 20.49 18.43 -32.08
CA ALA A 108 20.83 17.01 -32.12
C ALA A 108 20.68 16.47 -33.56
N GLY A 109 21.79 15.94 -34.10
CA GLY A 109 21.83 15.40 -35.46
C GLY A 109 21.96 16.44 -36.58
N LYS A 110 22.18 17.73 -36.27
CA LYS A 110 22.46 18.78 -37.27
C LYS A 110 23.97 18.98 -37.45
N PRO A 111 24.58 18.47 -38.54
CA PRO A 111 26.03 18.60 -38.76
C PRO A 111 26.49 20.05 -38.93
N GLU A 112 25.57 20.96 -39.28
CA GLU A 112 25.83 22.39 -39.40
C GLU A 112 25.88 23.14 -38.06
N ALA A 113 25.48 22.52 -36.94
CA ALA A 113 25.52 23.18 -35.64
C ALA A 113 26.96 23.47 -35.20
N THR A 114 27.23 24.71 -34.81
CA THR A 114 28.55 25.17 -34.34
C THR A 114 28.46 25.76 -32.95
N GLU A 115 29.59 25.93 -32.26
CA GLU A 115 29.61 26.64 -30.97
C GLU A 115 29.08 28.08 -31.11
N ALA A 116 28.35 28.53 -30.09
CA ALA A 116 27.74 29.86 -30.06
C ALA A 116 28.78 30.99 -29.98
N GLY A 117 29.87 30.77 -29.23
CA GLY A 117 30.85 31.81 -28.90
C GLY A 117 30.21 33.00 -28.17
N ASP A 118 30.74 34.21 -28.38
CA ASP A 118 30.23 35.46 -27.81
C ASP A 118 29.11 36.12 -28.66
N ALA A 119 28.47 35.36 -29.55
CA ALA A 119 27.41 35.90 -30.40
C ALA A 119 26.18 36.30 -29.54
N PRO A 120 25.52 37.45 -29.81
CA PRO A 120 24.33 37.86 -29.08
C PRO A 120 23.13 37.01 -29.53
N LEU A 121 22.98 35.84 -28.90
CA LEU A 121 21.90 34.89 -29.17
C LEU A 121 20.90 34.88 -28.03
N GLU A 122 19.62 34.74 -28.38
CA GLU A 122 18.56 34.57 -27.39
C GLU A 122 18.52 33.13 -26.86
N PRO A 123 18.01 32.94 -25.64
CA PRO A 123 17.86 31.61 -25.12
C PRO A 123 16.82 30.77 -25.82
N CYS A 124 17.20 29.56 -26.23
CA CYS A 124 16.22 28.58 -26.69
C CYS A 124 15.26 28.25 -25.52
N PRO A 125 13.95 28.49 -25.67
CA PRO A 125 12.97 28.24 -24.61
C PRO A 125 12.70 26.74 -24.38
N VAL A 126 13.24 25.86 -25.24
CA VAL A 126 13.05 24.41 -25.14
C VAL A 126 14.08 23.77 -24.23
N CYS A 127 15.32 24.24 -24.27
CA CYS A 127 16.43 23.61 -23.53
C CYS A 127 17.09 24.53 -22.51
N GLU A 128 16.63 25.78 -22.39
CA GLU A 128 17.08 26.78 -21.42
C GLU A 128 18.60 26.71 -21.14
N PRO A 129 19.46 27.04 -22.13
CA PRO A 129 20.89 26.69 -22.09
C PRO A 129 21.72 27.37 -21.00
N TRP A 130 21.20 28.38 -20.33
CA TRP A 130 21.88 29.11 -19.26
C TRP A 130 21.20 28.77 -17.94
N PRO A 131 21.98 28.62 -16.86
CA PRO A 131 21.39 28.53 -15.53
C PRO A 131 20.60 29.82 -15.21
N PRO A 132 19.50 29.72 -14.44
CA PRO A 132 18.70 30.88 -14.03
C PRO A 132 19.49 31.88 -13.18
#